data_AF-A0A838YMX6-F1
#
_entry.id   AF-A0A838YMX6-F1
#
_cell.length_a   1.000
_cell.length_b   1.000
_cell.length_c   1.000
_cell.angle_alpha   90.00
_cell.angle_beta   90.00
_cell.angle_gamma   90.00
#
_symmetry.space_group_name_H-M   'P 1'
#
loop_
_entity.id
_entity.type
_entity.pdbx_description
1 polymer ?
#
loop_
_entity_poly.entity_id
_entity_poly.type
_entity_poly.pdbx_seq_one_letter_code
_entity_poly.pdbx_strand_id
1 'polypeptide(L)' 'TYKEIAVSIGKPNSARAVANACGKNPYPIDIPCHRVVRSDGNIGGYSGVGGQKKKIELLKAENFKF' A
#
# COMPACT_ATOMS: atom_id res chain seq x y z
N THR A 1 1.92 0.55 -7.45
CA THR A 1 1.17 -0.68 -7.11
C THR A 1 2.08 -1.71 -6.46
N TYR A 2 1.54 -2.75 -5.79
CA TYR A 2 2.38 -3.84 -5.24
C TYR A 2 3.23 -4.53 -6.31
N LYS A 3 2.71 -4.64 -7.54
CA LYS A 3 3.43 -5.19 -8.70
C LYS A 3 4.59 -4.29 -9.11
N GLU A 4 4.38 -2.98 -9.22
CA GLU A 4 5.47 -2.03 -9.55
C GLU A 4 6.62 -2.10 -8.55
N ILE A 5 6.33 -2.18 -7.25
CA ILE A 5 7.38 -2.31 -6.22
C ILE A 5 8.11 -3.65 -6.39
N ALA A 6 7.38 -4.74 -6.65
CA ALA A 6 7.98 -6.04 -6.89
C ALA A 6 8.91 -6.02 -8.12
N VAL A 7 8.54 -5.30 -9.17
CA VAL A 7 9.37 -5.08 -10.37
C VAL A 7 10.59 -4.22 -10.04
N SER A 8 10.43 -3.13 -9.28
CA SER A 8 11.53 -2.22 -8.95
C SER A 8 12.62 -2.85 -8.08
N ILE A 9 12.27 -3.85 -7.26
CA ILE A 9 13.23 -4.63 -6.45
C ILE A 9 13.77 -5.87 -7.19
N GLY A 10 13.52 -6.02 -8.50
CA GLY A 10 14.01 -7.15 -9.29
C GLY A 10 13.34 -8.49 -8.99
N LYS A 11 12.16 -8.48 -8.35
CA LYS A 11 11.39 -9.67 -7.97
C LYS A 11 9.95 -9.59 -8.50
N PRO A 12 9.73 -9.57 -9.83
CA PRO A 12 8.43 -9.27 -10.45
C PRO A 12 7.26 -10.15 -9.97
N ASN A 13 7.53 -11.40 -9.58
CA ASN A 13 6.52 -12.35 -9.09
C ASN A 13 6.22 -12.24 -7.58
N SER A 14 6.84 -11.28 -6.88
CA SER A 14 6.75 -11.14 -5.41
C SER A 14 5.72 -10.12 -4.93
N ALA A 15 4.74 -9.74 -5.78
CA ALA A 15 3.72 -8.74 -5.42
C ALA A 15 2.96 -9.07 -4.11
N ARG A 16 2.68 -10.36 -3.86
CA ARG A 16 2.03 -10.79 -2.60
C ARG A 16 2.94 -10.63 -1.38
N ALA A 17 4.24 -10.90 -1.53
CA ALA A 17 5.23 -10.68 -0.48
C ALA A 17 5.38 -9.19 -0.16
N VAL A 18 5.41 -8.33 -1.20
CA VAL A 18 5.39 -6.87 -1.03
C VAL A 18 4.13 -6.41 -0.30
N ALA A 19 2.95 -6.91 -0.69
CA ALA A 19 1.71 -6.56 0.00
C ALA A 19 1.72 -6.95 1.48
N ASN A 20 2.24 -8.14 1.80
CA ASN A 20 2.43 -8.57 3.18
C ASN A 20 3.44 -7.69 3.93
N ALA A 21 4.54 -7.27 3.29
CA ALA A 21 5.52 -6.37 3.88
C ALA A 21 4.90 -5.00 4.19
N CYS A 22 4.14 -4.41 3.26
CA CYS A 22 3.39 -3.18 3.50
C CYS A 22 2.38 -3.32 4.64
N GLY A 23 1.71 -4.48 4.76
CA GLY A 23 0.77 -4.78 5.84
C GLY A 23 1.44 -5.15 7.17
N LYS A 24 2.74 -5.40 7.21
CA LYS A 24 3.50 -5.64 8.44
C LYS A 24 4.37 -4.44 8.84
N ASN A 25 4.17 -3.30 8.18
CA ASN A 25 4.92 -2.08 8.48
C ASN A 25 4.65 -1.63 9.95
N PRO A 26 5.67 -1.62 10.82
CA PRO A 26 5.54 -1.17 12.20
C PRO A 26 5.48 0.36 12.33
N TYR A 27 5.87 1.10 11.29
CA TYR A 27 5.89 2.57 11.25
C TYR A 27 4.97 3.10 10.16
N PRO A 28 3.64 2.98 10.33
CA PRO A 28 2.67 3.58 9.41
C PRO A 28 2.86 5.10 9.34
N ILE A 29 2.55 5.72 8.19
CA ILE A 29 2.74 7.16 7.89
C ILE A 29 4.21 7.52 7.60
N ASP A 30 5.15 7.21 8.50
CA ASP A 30 6.59 7.47 8.28
C ASP A 30 7.11 6.69 7.08
N ILE A 31 6.76 5.39 7.02
CA ILE A 31 6.89 4.59 5.82
C ILE A 31 5.52 4.63 5.12
N PRO A 32 5.39 5.24 3.93
CA PRO A 32 4.12 5.56 3.30
C PRO A 32 3.47 4.33 2.62
N CYS A 33 3.24 3.26 3.38
CA CYS A 33 2.64 2.03 2.88
C CYS A 33 1.16 2.19 2.46
N HIS A 34 0.51 3.31 2.86
CA HIS A 34 -0.82 3.69 2.38
C HIS A 34 -0.83 4.09 0.90
N ARG A 35 0.30 4.55 0.33
CA ARG A 35 0.40 4.91 -1.10
C ARG A 35 0.38 3.72 -2.05
N VAL A 36 0.61 2.51 -1.54
CA VAL A 36 0.68 1.30 -2.36
C VAL A 36 -0.71 0.69 -2.51
N VAL A 37 -1.27 0.77 -3.72
CA VAL A 37 -2.58 0.19 -4.08
C VAL A 37 -2.45 -1.05 -4.96
N ARG A 38 -3.56 -1.78 -5.13
CA ARG A 38 -3.62 -2.94 -6.02
C ARG A 38 -3.54 -2.47 -7.49
N SER A 39 -3.12 -3.37 -8.37
CA SER A 39 -2.98 -3.07 -9.81
C SER A 39 -4.31 -2.87 -10.55
N ASP A 40 -5.42 -3.31 -9.95
CA ASP A 40 -6.79 -3.12 -10.45
C ASP A 40 -7.42 -1.80 -9.95
N GLY A 41 -6.63 -0.89 -9.38
CA GLY A 41 -7.12 0.39 -8.83
C GLY A 41 -7.79 0.27 -7.46
N ASN A 42 -8.09 -0.95 -7.00
CA ASN A 42 -8.74 -1.17 -5.72
C ASN A 42 -7.81 -0.92 -4.53
N ILE A 43 -8.41 -0.51 -3.41
CA ILE A 43 -7.70 -0.32 -2.15
C ILE A 43 -7.41 -1.67 -1.51
N GLY A 44 -6.13 -1.95 -1.28
CA GLY A 44 -5.70 -3.11 -0.51
C GLY A 44 -5.82 -2.88 1.00
N GLY A 45 -5.52 -3.93 1.77
CA GLY A 45 -5.46 -3.84 3.23
C GLY A 45 -4.49 -2.76 3.73
N TYR A 46 -4.71 -2.34 4.98
CA TYR A 46 -3.86 -1.41 5.71
C TYR A 46 -3.81 -1.83 7.17
N SER A 47 -2.61 -1.86 7.74
CA SER A 47 -2.34 -2.32 9.10
C SER A 47 -2.34 -1.22 10.15
N GLY A 48 -2.35 0.06 9.74
CA GLY A 48 -2.46 1.17 10.67
C GLY A 48 -3.83 1.23 11.36
N VAL A 49 -3.88 1.93 12.49
CA VAL A 49 -5.12 2.15 13.25
C VAL A 49 -6.20 2.74 12.34
N GLY A 50 -7.39 2.12 12.32
CA GLY A 50 -8.49 2.46 11.41
C GLY A 50 -8.50 1.70 10.08
N GLY A 51 -7.51 0.82 9.83
CA GLY A 51 -7.51 -0.12 8.72
C GLY A 51 -7.67 0.54 7.34
N GLN A 52 -8.41 -0.10 6.43
CA GLN A 52 -8.62 0.44 5.08
C GLN A 52 -9.22 1.85 5.07
N LYS A 53 -10.09 2.20 6.04
CA LYS A 53 -10.66 3.55 6.13
C LYS A 53 -9.57 4.59 6.31
N LYS A 54 -8.58 4.33 7.18
CA LYS A 54 -7.46 5.24 7.40
C LYS A 54 -6.60 5.41 6.16
N LYS A 55 -6.36 4.34 5.41
CA LYS A 55 -5.65 4.39 4.12
C LYS A 55 -6.37 5.28 3.11
N ILE A 56 -7.70 5.16 3.01
CA ILE A 56 -8.52 6.02 2.15
C ILE A 56 -8.44 7.49 2.58
N GLU A 57 -8.53 7.77 3.88
CA GLU A 57 -8.38 9.13 4.41
C GLU A 57 -7.02 9.74 4.06
N LEU A 58 -5.93 8.98 4.26
CA LEU A 58 -4.57 9.43 3.94
C LEU A 58 -4.40 9.70 2.44
N LEU A 59 -4.91 8.80 1.60
CA LEU A 59 -4.91 8.98 0.14
C LEU A 59 -5.71 10.22 -0.27
N LYS A 60 -6.89 10.46 0.32
CA LYS A 60 -7.69 11.68 0.06
C LYS A 60 -6.96 12.94 0.50
N ALA A 61 -6.30 12.91 1.66
CA ALA A 61 -5.50 14.04 2.14
C ALA A 61 -4.31 14.34 1.21
N GLU A 62 -3.79 13.33 0.51
CA GLU A 62 -2.76 13.47 -0.52
C GLU A 62 -3.34 13.80 -1.92
N ASN A 63 -4.62 14.16 -2.02
CA ASN A 63 -5.33 14.47 -3.26
C ASN A 63 -5.41 13.30 -4.26
N PHE A 64 -5.32 12.05 -3.78
CA PHE A 64 -5.56 10.88 -4.61
C PHE A 64 -7.04 10.79 -5.01
N LYS A 65 -7.30 10.68 -6.31
CA LYS A 65 -8.63 10.48 -6.88
C LYS A 65 -8.82 9.00 -7.18
N PHE A 66 -9.92 8.45 -6.68
CA PHE A 66 -10.31 7.04 -6.87
C PHE A 66 -10.97 6.85 -8.24
#